data_AF-A0A4P6JIJ4-F1
#
_entry.id   AF-A0A4P6JIJ4-F1
#
_cell.length_a   1.000
_cell.length_b   1.000
_cell.length_c   1.000
_cell.angle_alpha   90.00
_cell.angle_beta   90.00
_cell.angle_gamma   90.00
#
_symmetry.space_group_name_H-M   'P 1'
#
loop_
_entity.id
_entity.type
_entity.pdbx_description
1 polymer ?
#
loop_
_entity_poly.entity_id
_entity_poly.type
_entity_poly.pdbx_seq_one_letter_code
_entity_poly.pdbx_strand_id
1 'polypeptide(L)'
;MRYRRDIHDKRCKWGHSSQAAELLMIRLKVQELARAKGLSQSKLSRKSDVDLTTLRKIYQTPTTVNVTLETLKRLARALEVPVAALIEELPGEDQEEM
;
A
#
# COMPACT_ATOMS: atom_id res chain seq x y z
N MET A 1 16.96 -51.14 5.99
CA MET A 1 15.62 -50.58 6.30
C MET A 1 15.41 -49.32 5.47
N ARG A 2 14.52 -49.37 4.47
CA ARG A 2 14.17 -48.22 3.61
C ARG A 2 12.98 -47.50 4.23
N TYR A 3 13.18 -46.30 4.77
CA TYR A 3 12.06 -45.41 5.09
C TYR A 3 11.82 -44.50 3.88
N ARG A 4 11.05 -45.00 2.91
CA ARG A 4 10.32 -44.14 1.97
C ARG A 4 9.29 -43.39 2.81
N ARG A 5 9.50 -42.11 3.05
CA ARG A 5 8.41 -41.22 3.46
C ARG A 5 7.99 -40.45 2.22
N ASP A 6 7.01 -41.03 1.55
CA ASP A 6 6.29 -40.44 0.44
C ASP A 6 5.70 -39.11 0.91
N ILE A 7 6.30 -37.99 0.51
CA ILE A 7 5.65 -36.69 0.55
C ILE A 7 4.62 -36.72 -0.56
N HIS A 8 3.44 -37.24 -0.23
CA HIS A 8 2.25 -37.09 -1.05
C HIS A 8 1.92 -35.61 -1.11
N ASP A 9 2.24 -35.02 -2.26
CA ASP A 9 1.54 -33.91 -2.89
C ASP A 9 0.04 -34.00 -2.60
N LYS A 10 -0.39 -33.22 -1.60
CA LYS A 10 -1.79 -32.88 -1.39
C LYS A 10 -1.97 -31.48 -1.94
N ARG A 11 -2.10 -31.38 -3.26
CA ARG A 11 -2.89 -30.38 -3.99
C ARG A 11 -3.83 -29.63 -3.05
N CYS A 12 -3.39 -28.47 -2.57
CA CYS A 12 -4.25 -27.53 -1.88
C CYS A 12 -5.27 -27.02 -2.90
N LYS A 13 -6.44 -27.65 -2.90
CA LYS A 13 -7.63 -27.12 -3.56
C LYS A 13 -8.12 -25.95 -2.71
N TRP A 14 -7.51 -24.79 -2.88
CA TRP A 14 -8.10 -23.53 -2.45
C TRP A 14 -9.29 -23.29 -3.37
N GLY A 15 -10.48 -23.70 -2.93
CA GLY A 15 -11.74 -23.28 -3.52
C GLY A 15 -11.91 -21.79 -3.27
N HIS A 16 -11.29 -20.96 -4.11
CA HIS A 16 -11.59 -19.54 -4.17
C HIS A 16 -12.93 -19.39 -4.90
N SER A 17 -14.00 -19.26 -4.12
CA SER A 17 -15.22 -18.60 -4.55
C SER A 17 -14.85 -17.18 -4.98
N SER A 18 -14.74 -17.04 -6.30
CA SER A 18 -14.05 -15.99 -7.04
C SER A 18 -14.91 -14.75 -7.25
N GLN A 19 -15.26 -14.01 -6.19
CA GLN A 19 -15.96 -12.72 -6.34
C GLN A 19 -15.46 -11.57 -5.45
N ALA A 20 -14.39 -11.74 -4.65
CA ALA A 20 -13.81 -10.64 -3.85
C ALA A 20 -12.47 -10.12 -4.40
N ALA A 21 -12.00 -10.70 -5.52
CA ALA A 21 -10.74 -10.32 -6.16
C ALA A 21 -10.92 -9.28 -7.27
N GLU A 22 -12.16 -8.93 -7.61
CA GLU A 22 -12.41 -8.04 -8.74
C GLU A 22 -12.35 -6.60 -8.24
N LEU A 23 -11.25 -5.99 -8.66
CA LEU A 23 -10.73 -4.67 -8.36
C LEU A 23 -10.31 -4.44 -6.91
N LEU A 24 -9.00 -4.54 -6.63
CA LEU A 24 -8.41 -3.92 -5.44
C LEU A 24 -7.59 -2.71 -5.92
N MET A 25 -8.05 -1.51 -5.57
CA MET A 25 -7.31 -0.27 -5.78
C MET A 25 -6.44 0.04 -4.56
N ILE A 26 -5.15 0.24 -4.80
CA ILE A 26 -4.21 0.63 -3.75
C ILE A 26 -4.23 2.14 -3.59
N ARG A 27 -4.55 2.62 -2.38
CA ARG A 27 -4.52 4.03 -1.99
C ARG A 27 -3.44 4.29 -0.95
N LEU A 28 -2.75 5.42 -1.08
CA LEU A 28 -1.80 5.92 -0.08
C LEU A 28 -2.45 6.90 0.90
N LYS A 29 -2.50 6.58 2.19
CA LYS A 29 -3.08 7.44 3.25
C LYS A 29 -2.08 8.33 3.98
N VAL A 30 -1.11 8.87 3.23
CA VAL A 30 -0.04 9.73 3.79
C VAL A 30 -0.61 10.99 4.45
N GLN A 31 -1.64 11.58 3.87
CA GLN A 31 -2.23 12.84 4.35
C GLN A 31 -2.88 12.68 5.73
N GLU A 32 -3.61 11.60 5.95
CA GLU A 32 -4.30 11.33 7.22
C GLU A 32 -3.31 11.12 8.35
N LEU A 33 -2.29 10.29 8.10
CA LEU A 33 -1.21 10.03 9.06
C LEU A 33 -0.40 11.29 9.38
N ALA A 34 -0.12 12.12 8.37
CA ALA A 34 0.57 13.39 8.57
C ALA A 34 -0.26 14.36 9.43
N ARG A 35 -1.58 14.43 9.19
CA ARG A 35 -2.51 15.26 9.98
C ARG A 35 -2.62 14.77 11.42
N ALA A 36 -2.73 13.45 11.64
CA ALA A 36 -2.76 12.87 12.98
C ALA A 36 -1.50 13.22 13.78
N LYS A 37 -0.35 13.38 13.11
CA LYS A 37 0.91 13.82 13.74
C LYS A 37 1.13 15.33 13.78
N GLY A 38 0.18 16.14 13.31
CA GLY A 38 0.33 17.61 13.25
C GLY A 38 1.44 18.09 12.31
N LEU A 39 1.82 17.27 11.32
CA LEU A 39 2.87 17.60 10.35
C LEU A 39 2.26 18.27 9.11
N SER A 40 2.75 19.47 8.80
CA SER A 40 2.45 20.10 7.51
C SER A 40 3.23 19.45 6.38
N GLN A 41 2.77 19.61 5.13
CA GLN A 41 3.47 19.08 3.94
C GLN A 41 4.94 19.51 3.88
N SER A 42 5.23 20.78 4.16
CA SER A 42 6.60 21.31 4.17
C SER A 42 7.46 20.70 5.27
N LYS A 43 6.88 20.44 6.46
CA LYS A 43 7.60 19.77 7.56
C LYS A 43 7.85 18.30 7.22
N LEU A 44 6.86 17.62 6.64
CA LEU A 44 6.99 16.23 6.23
C LEU A 44 8.05 16.07 5.14
N SER A 45 8.04 16.93 4.12
CA SER A 45 9.04 16.96 3.04
C SER A 45 10.46 17.05 3.58
N ARG A 46 10.72 17.97 4.53
CA ARG A 46 12.04 18.11 5.17
C ARG A 46 12.42 16.89 6.02
N LYS A 47 11.46 16.29 6.74
CA LYS A 47 11.71 15.13 7.61
C LYS A 47 11.93 13.83 6.81
N SER A 48 11.22 13.65 5.70
CA SER A 48 11.37 12.49 4.82
C SER A 48 12.43 12.67 3.73
N ASP A 49 12.89 13.90 3.53
CA ASP A 49 13.76 14.31 2.42
C ASP A 49 13.19 13.88 1.05
N VAL A 50 11.87 14.12 0.92
CA VAL A 50 11.09 13.91 -0.31
C VAL A 50 10.64 15.26 -0.81
N ASP A 51 10.75 15.49 -2.12
CA ASP A 51 10.39 16.77 -2.73
C ASP A 51 8.91 17.14 -2.47
N LEU A 52 8.66 18.42 -2.20
CA LEU A 52 7.32 18.93 -1.89
C LEU A 52 6.34 18.72 -3.06
N THR A 53 6.80 18.77 -4.31
CA THR A 53 5.96 18.51 -5.49
C THR A 53 5.51 17.05 -5.54
N THR A 54 6.40 16.12 -5.16
CA THR A 54 6.06 14.69 -5.06
C THR A 54 5.05 14.47 -3.94
N LEU A 55 5.25 15.09 -2.78
CA LEU A 55 4.30 15.05 -1.67
C LEU A 55 2.92 15.62 -2.05
N ARG A 56 2.88 16.73 -2.80
CA ARG A 56 1.64 17.30 -3.32
C ARG A 56 0.93 16.35 -4.28
N LYS A 57 1.67 15.69 -5.20
CA LYS A 57 1.11 14.67 -6.08
C LYS A 57 0.52 13.51 -5.30
N ILE A 58 1.23 13.01 -4.29
CA ILE A 58 0.74 11.94 -3.42
C ILE A 58 -0.58 12.33 -2.73
N TYR A 59 -0.75 13.59 -2.35
CA TYR A 59 -1.97 14.05 -1.69
C TYR A 59 -3.13 14.27 -2.67
N GLN A 60 -2.83 14.72 -3.90
CA GLN A 60 -3.84 14.97 -4.92
C GLN A 60 -4.34 13.68 -5.58
N THR A 61 -3.44 12.73 -5.82
CA THR A 61 -3.72 11.49 -6.55
C THR A 61 -3.17 10.27 -5.80
N PRO A 62 -3.75 9.93 -4.63
CA PRO A 62 -3.22 8.88 -3.75
C PRO A 62 -3.37 7.46 -4.32
N THR A 63 -4.20 7.27 -5.35
CA THR A 63 -4.48 5.96 -5.97
C THR A 63 -3.69 5.71 -7.26
N THR A 64 -3.24 6.75 -7.96
CA THR A 64 -2.58 6.63 -9.28
C THR A 64 -1.09 7.00 -9.25
N VAL A 65 -0.60 7.52 -8.12
CA VAL A 65 0.80 7.94 -8.01
C VAL A 65 1.72 6.73 -7.87
N ASN A 66 2.70 6.64 -8.77
CA ASN A 66 3.78 5.66 -8.66
C ASN A 66 4.89 6.21 -7.76
N VAL A 67 5.05 5.62 -6.58
CA VAL A 67 6.16 5.91 -5.67
C VAL A 67 7.10 4.73 -5.56
N THR A 68 8.39 5.00 -5.50
CA THR A 68 9.38 3.94 -5.25
C THR A 68 9.26 3.43 -3.81
N LEU A 69 9.58 2.15 -3.59
CA LEU A 69 9.61 1.56 -2.24
C LEU A 69 10.52 2.34 -1.28
N GLU A 70 11.62 2.89 -1.79
CA GLU A 70 12.52 3.72 -0.98
C GLU A 70 11.85 5.03 -0.54
N THR A 71 11.10 5.68 -1.41
CA THR A 71 10.32 6.88 -1.06
C THR A 71 9.27 6.56 0.02
N LEU A 72 8.57 5.44 -0.14
CA LEU A 72 7.57 4.98 0.82
C LEU A 72 8.20 4.69 2.19
N LYS A 73 9.36 4.05 2.22
CA LYS A 73 10.14 3.79 3.45
C LYS A 73 10.57 5.07 4.15
N ARG A 74 10.98 6.09 3.40
CA ARG A 74 11.37 7.39 3.95
C ARG A 74 10.18 8.13 4.56
N LEU A 75 9.02 8.10 3.90
CA LEU A 75 7.77 8.63 4.43
C LEU A 75 7.35 7.89 5.70
N ALA A 76 7.41 6.55 5.70
CA ALA A 76 7.12 5.72 6.87
C ALA A 76 8.00 6.05 8.07
N ARG A 77 9.31 6.23 7.84
CA ARG A 77 10.26 6.66 8.87
C ARG A 77 9.95 8.07 9.40
N ALA A 78 9.67 9.02 8.52
CA ALA A 78 9.32 10.38 8.94
C ALA A 78 8.03 10.42 9.76
N LEU A 79 7.06 9.57 9.40
CA LEU A 79 5.80 9.39 10.09
C LEU A 79 5.88 8.37 11.23
N GLU A 80 7.04 7.78 11.55
CA GLU A 80 7.23 6.68 12.53
C GLU A 80 6.08 5.65 12.56
N VAL A 81 5.70 5.17 11.38
CA VAL A 81 4.68 4.14 11.19
C VAL A 81 5.26 3.01 10.34
N PRO A 82 4.73 1.78 10.43
CA PRO A 82 5.11 0.73 9.50
C PRO A 82 4.68 1.07 8.07
N VAL A 83 5.44 0.61 7.07
CA VAL A 83 5.17 0.86 5.65
C VAL A 83 3.77 0.41 5.25
N ALA A 84 3.32 -0.73 5.77
CA ALA A 84 1.98 -1.27 5.53
C ALA A 84 0.85 -0.34 6.00
N ALA A 85 1.08 0.50 7.03
CA ALA A 85 0.06 1.44 7.50
C ALA A 85 -0.17 2.62 6.53
N LEU A 86 0.74 2.87 5.59
CA LEU A 86 0.54 3.90 4.56
C LEU A 86 -0.31 3.39 3.39
N ILE A 87 -0.41 2.08 3.24
CA ILE A 87 -1.09 1.41 2.13
C ILE A 87 -2.50 1.05 2.61
N GLU A 88 -3.48 1.30 1.76
CA GLU A 88 -4.87 0.93 1.99
C GLU A 88 -5.43 0.28 0.73
N GLU A 89 -6.04 -0.89 0.91
CA GLU A 89 -6.69 -1.64 -0.16
C GLU A 89 -8.17 -1.27 -0.16
N LEU A 90 -8.64 -0.69 -1.27
CA LEU A 90 -10.04 -0.37 -1.49
C LEU A 90 -10.61 -1.33 -2.53
N PRO A 91 -11.87 -1.79 -2.39
CA PRO A 91 -12.57 -2.41 -3.51
C PRO A 91 -12.65 -1.33 -4.62
N GLY A 92 -12.07 -1.61 -5.77
CA GLY A 92 -12.25 -0.77 -6.93
C GLY A 92 -13.66 -0.97 -7.44
N GLU A 93 -14.29 0.14 -7.76
CA GLU A 93 -15.58 0.14 -8.42
C GLU A 93 -15.30 -0.04 -9.90
N ASP A 94 -15.86 -1.07 -10.52
CA ASP A 94 -15.90 -1.17 -11.97
C ASP A 94 -16.62 0.09 -12.42
N GLN A 95 -15.88 1.01 -13.05
CA GLN A 95 -16.50 2.15 -13.73
C GLN A 95 -17.18 1.61 -15.00
N GLU A 96 -18.21 0.79 -14.81
CA GLU A 96 -19.25 0.57 -15.81
C GLU A 96 -20.35 1.61 -15.59
N GLU A 97 -20.70 2.29 -16.69
CA GLU A 97 -21.75 3.28 -16.89
C GLU A 97 -21.40 4.77 -16.62
N MET A 98 -20.89 5.44 -17.66
CA MET A 98 -21.74 6.27 -18.56
C MET A 98 -21.03 6.60 -19.88
#